data_AF-A0A4Q6C5N6-F1
#
_entry.id   AF-A0A4Q6C5N6-F1
#
_cell.length_a   1.000
_cell.length_b   1.000
_cell.length_c   1.000
_cell.angle_alpha   90.00
_cell.angle_beta   90.00
_cell.angle_gamma   90.00
#
_symmetry.space_group_name_H-M   'P 1'
#
loop_
_entity.id
_entity.type
_entity.pdbx_description
1 polymer ?
#
loop_
_entity_poly.entity_id
_entity_poly.type
_entity_poly.pdbx_seq_one_letter_code
_entity_poly.pdbx_strand_id
1 'polypeptide(L)'
;MRKLIAGSVATLALSSPAHALNQMVRPFQSARSAAMGNVRYSTGLYDENFFGNPARAADNPTWRVDVFNLFVEANNSSVKNVGKLTEGGDKLKNFAETAGENNHARIQTVFPAVYFPTFFSKRSALQLGFITSSQVDLDLRKNFNVDPVAVVDAGPALTYARRVIQDRLTVGATAHYMYRVATNNSYSTIDYISGKKFSLDNAAGEGSHFDFDLGLTHKIAWKPQNWKLESAFTVNNIRGGKYDGNTPDLLDK
;
A
#
# COMPACT_ATOMS: atom_id res chain seq x y z
N MET A 1 -39.51 10.54 -3.81
CA MET A 1 -38.51 11.57 -4.18
C MET A 1 -37.26 11.64 -3.29
N ARG A 2 -37.22 11.06 -2.07
CA ARG A 2 -36.00 11.08 -1.22
C ARG A 2 -34.87 10.10 -1.61
N LYS A 3 -35.07 9.22 -2.61
CA LYS A 3 -34.05 8.22 -3.03
C LYS A 3 -33.18 8.66 -4.21
N LEU A 4 -33.47 9.80 -4.84
CA LEU A 4 -32.72 10.30 -6.01
C LEU A 4 -31.62 11.30 -5.64
N ILE A 5 -31.72 11.98 -4.49
CA ILE A 5 -30.73 12.98 -4.05
C ILE A 5 -29.46 12.32 -3.50
N ALA A 6 -29.55 11.10 -2.96
CA ALA A 6 -28.39 10.37 -2.44
C ALA A 6 -27.45 9.88 -3.56
N GLY A 7 -27.96 9.65 -4.78
CA GLY A 7 -27.14 9.22 -5.92
C GLY A 7 -26.28 10.35 -6.50
N SER A 8 -26.79 11.57 -6.48
CA SER A 8 -26.15 12.75 -7.09
C SER A 8 -24.96 13.28 -6.29
N VAL A 9 -25.02 13.21 -4.96
CA VAL A 9 -23.90 13.62 -4.09
C VAL A 9 -22.72 12.64 -4.19
N ALA A 10 -23.01 11.35 -4.42
CA ALA A 10 -21.97 10.34 -4.64
C ALA A 10 -21.27 10.47 -6.00
N THR A 11 -21.88 11.16 -6.98
CA THR A 11 -21.27 11.36 -8.31
C THR A 11 -20.47 12.65 -8.43
N LEU A 12 -20.81 13.69 -7.65
CA LEU A 12 -20.09 14.97 -7.64
C LEU A 12 -18.76 14.93 -6.87
N ALA A 13 -18.50 13.85 -6.11
CA ALA A 13 -17.20 13.60 -5.47
C ALA A 13 -16.28 12.69 -6.33
N LEU A 14 -16.54 12.52 -7.63
CA LEU A 14 -15.85 11.51 -8.48
C LEU A 14 -14.93 12.07 -9.57
N SER A 15 -14.70 13.38 -9.65
CA SER A 15 -13.80 13.91 -10.67
C SER A 15 -13.21 15.26 -10.30
N SER A 16 -12.20 15.25 -9.42
CA SER A 16 -11.23 16.36 -9.37
C SER A 16 -9.90 15.89 -9.96
N PRO A 17 -9.23 16.68 -10.81
CA PRO A 17 -7.87 16.37 -11.25
C PRO A 17 -6.92 16.46 -10.06
N ALA A 18 -6.24 15.37 -9.69
CA ALA A 18 -5.18 15.41 -8.68
C ALA A 18 -3.79 15.50 -9.29
N HIS A 19 -2.94 16.20 -8.53
CA HIS A 19 -1.51 16.37 -8.77
C HIS A 19 -0.64 15.39 -7.96
N ALA A 20 -1.22 14.35 -7.36
CA ALA A 20 -0.48 13.30 -6.66
C ALA A 20 0.08 12.27 -7.66
N LEU A 21 1.33 11.86 -7.47
CA LEU A 21 2.00 10.87 -8.33
C LEU A 21 1.21 9.54 -8.38
N ASN A 22 0.93 9.07 -9.60
CA ASN A 22 0.34 7.76 -9.89
C ASN A 22 1.38 6.63 -9.77
N GLN A 23 2.18 6.62 -8.71
CA GLN A 23 3.07 5.49 -8.48
C GLN A 23 2.23 4.29 -8.01
N MET A 24 2.46 3.12 -8.63
CA MET A 24 1.94 1.84 -8.17
C MET A 24 2.53 1.54 -6.79
N VAL A 25 1.86 2.00 -5.73
CA VAL A 25 2.22 1.62 -4.37
C VAL A 25 1.95 0.14 -4.21
N ARG A 26 3.01 -0.60 -3.85
CA ARG A 26 2.89 -2.04 -3.62
C ARG A 26 1.99 -2.25 -2.40
N PRO A 27 0.94 -3.08 -2.50
CA PRO A 27 0.06 -3.35 -1.37
C PRO A 27 0.88 -3.91 -0.19
N PHE A 28 0.34 -3.78 1.02
CA PHE A 28 1.01 -4.24 2.25
C PHE A 28 1.45 -5.70 2.15
N GLN A 29 2.53 -6.00 2.85
CA GLN A 29 3.11 -7.33 2.87
C GLN A 29 3.69 -7.64 4.24
N SER A 30 3.32 -8.77 4.83
CA SER A 30 3.96 -9.25 6.06
C SER A 30 5.27 -9.97 5.76
N ALA A 31 6.09 -10.11 6.80
CA ALA A 31 7.28 -10.96 6.77
C ALA A 31 6.98 -12.41 6.32
N ARG A 32 5.80 -12.95 6.63
CA ARG A 32 5.39 -14.29 6.20
C ARG A 32 5.25 -14.35 4.69
N SER A 33 4.46 -13.46 4.09
CA SER A 33 4.26 -13.47 2.65
C SER A 33 5.56 -13.14 1.91
N ALA A 34 6.41 -12.28 2.47
CA ALA A 34 7.77 -12.04 1.96
C ALA A 34 8.63 -13.31 1.94
N ALA A 35 8.65 -14.07 3.04
CA ALA A 35 9.37 -15.35 3.11
C ALA A 35 8.80 -16.42 2.15
N MET A 36 7.52 -16.30 1.77
CA MET A 36 6.85 -17.20 0.82
C MET A 36 6.93 -16.74 -0.64
N GLY A 37 7.83 -15.82 -0.98
CA GLY A 37 7.99 -15.34 -2.37
C GLY A 37 6.83 -14.44 -2.82
N ASN A 38 6.34 -13.59 -1.91
CA ASN A 38 5.25 -12.63 -2.12
C ASN A 38 3.86 -13.26 -2.37
N VAL A 39 3.68 -14.52 -1.96
CA VAL A 39 2.36 -15.17 -1.95
C VAL A 39 1.60 -14.66 -0.74
N ARG A 40 0.66 -13.72 -0.95
CA ARG A 40 -0.22 -13.16 0.08
C ARG A 40 -1.71 -13.43 -0.12
N TYR A 41 -2.13 -13.70 -1.35
CA TYR A 41 -3.56 -13.81 -1.70
C TYR A 41 -4.24 -15.06 -1.15
N SER A 42 -3.49 -16.14 -0.92
CA SER A 42 -4.00 -17.42 -0.40
C SER A 42 -3.53 -17.73 1.03
N THR A 43 -2.48 -17.09 1.49
CA THR A 43 -1.77 -17.39 2.76
C THR A 43 -1.87 -16.25 3.76
N GLY A 44 -2.29 -15.07 3.30
CA GLY A 44 -2.37 -13.88 4.13
C GLY A 44 -3.33 -14.03 5.30
N LEU A 45 -2.98 -13.38 6.40
CA LEU A 45 -3.78 -13.30 7.63
C LEU A 45 -3.70 -11.88 8.20
N TYR A 46 -4.66 -11.53 9.06
CA TYR A 46 -4.74 -10.25 9.77
C TYR A 46 -4.56 -9.03 8.85
N ASP A 47 -3.54 -8.22 9.07
CA ASP A 47 -3.18 -6.99 8.37
C ASP A 47 -3.05 -7.18 6.85
N GLU A 48 -2.61 -8.36 6.41
CA GLU A 48 -2.51 -8.67 4.98
C GLU A 48 -3.86 -8.79 4.29
N ASN A 49 -4.95 -8.98 5.02
CA ASN A 49 -6.28 -9.05 4.42
C ASN A 49 -6.77 -7.69 3.93
N PHE A 50 -6.25 -6.58 4.48
CA PHE A 50 -6.60 -5.24 4.02
C PHE A 50 -6.13 -5.03 2.57
N PHE A 51 -4.96 -5.57 2.19
CA PHE A 51 -4.27 -5.22 0.93
C PHE A 51 -4.00 -6.41 0.00
N GLY A 52 -4.08 -7.62 0.53
CA GLY A 52 -3.87 -8.87 -0.17
C GLY A 52 -5.18 -9.35 -0.73
N ASN A 53 -5.87 -10.20 0.03
CA ASN A 53 -7.15 -10.78 -0.35
C ASN A 53 -8.13 -10.66 0.82
N PRO A 54 -9.16 -9.80 0.73
CA PRO A 54 -10.10 -9.61 1.83
C PRO A 54 -10.87 -10.87 2.22
N ALA A 55 -11.08 -11.84 1.32
CA ALA A 55 -11.77 -13.08 1.65
C ALA A 55 -11.04 -13.88 2.74
N ARG A 56 -9.71 -13.75 2.84
CA ARG A 56 -8.90 -14.42 3.87
C ARG A 56 -9.22 -13.94 5.29
N ALA A 57 -9.91 -12.80 5.44
CA ALA A 57 -10.36 -12.31 6.74
C ALA A 57 -11.21 -13.32 7.52
N ALA A 58 -11.99 -14.15 6.84
CA ALA A 58 -12.80 -15.18 7.49
C ALA A 58 -11.96 -16.34 8.05
N ASP A 59 -10.73 -16.52 7.56
CA ASP A 59 -9.82 -17.58 7.97
C ASP A 59 -8.82 -17.15 9.06
N ASN A 60 -8.95 -15.92 9.61
CA ASN A 60 -8.24 -15.53 10.82
C ASN A 60 -8.62 -16.45 11.99
N PRO A 61 -7.65 -16.96 12.77
CA PRO A 61 -7.91 -17.98 13.77
C PRO A 61 -8.56 -17.44 15.05
N THR A 62 -8.20 -16.22 15.46
CA THR A 62 -8.64 -15.62 16.73
C THR A 62 -8.95 -14.15 16.56
N TRP A 63 -9.76 -13.62 17.48
CA TRP A 63 -9.87 -12.17 17.61
C TRP A 63 -8.51 -11.63 18.06
N ARG A 64 -8.14 -10.45 17.56
CA ARG A 64 -6.85 -9.85 17.81
C ARG A 64 -6.99 -8.33 17.79
N VAL A 65 -6.24 -7.66 18.64
CA VAL A 65 -6.03 -6.21 18.60
C VAL A 65 -4.54 -5.99 18.40
N ASP A 66 -4.20 -5.33 17.32
CA ASP A 66 -2.85 -4.85 17.08
C ASP A 66 -2.80 -3.38 17.41
N VAL A 67 -2.05 -3.07 18.46
CA VAL A 67 -1.76 -1.68 18.80
C VAL A 67 -0.82 -1.17 17.72
N PHE A 68 0.39 -1.72 17.61
CA PHE A 68 1.40 -1.28 16.64
C PHE A 68 2.02 -2.49 15.93
N ASN A 69 1.97 -2.51 14.60
CA ASN A 69 2.65 -3.49 13.78
C ASN A 69 3.48 -2.78 12.72
N LEU A 70 4.81 -2.90 12.79
CA LEU A 70 5.78 -2.24 11.93
C LEU A 70 6.43 -3.28 11.00
N PHE A 71 6.35 -3.02 9.70
CA PHE A 71 7.04 -3.75 8.67
C PHE A 71 8.02 -2.82 7.97
N VAL A 72 9.27 -3.27 7.82
CA VAL A 72 10.32 -2.54 7.11
C VAL A 72 10.88 -3.45 6.02
N GLU A 73 10.91 -2.94 4.80
CA GLU A 73 11.52 -3.59 3.65
C GLU A 73 12.56 -2.65 3.05
N ALA A 74 13.74 -3.19 2.73
CA ALA A 74 14.75 -2.50 1.96
C ALA A 74 15.38 -3.52 1.00
N ASN A 75 15.69 -3.09 -0.22
CA ASN A 75 16.41 -3.97 -1.14
C ASN A 75 17.91 -4.02 -0.81
N ASN A 76 18.59 -5.09 -1.25
CA ASN A 76 20.03 -5.28 -0.97
C ASN A 76 20.91 -4.16 -1.52
N SER A 77 20.51 -3.56 -2.66
CA SER A 77 21.18 -2.39 -3.23
C SER A 77 21.11 -1.19 -2.29
N SER A 78 19.95 -0.90 -1.69
CA SER A 78 19.79 0.23 -0.76
C SER A 78 20.73 0.12 0.43
N VAL A 79 20.85 -1.06 1.03
CA VAL A 79 21.71 -1.25 2.20
C VAL A 79 23.19 -1.05 1.85
N LYS A 80 23.63 -1.58 0.71
CA LYS A 80 25.02 -1.41 0.24
C LYS A 80 25.33 0.01 -0.19
N ASN A 81 24.38 0.65 -0.86
CA ASN A 81 24.55 1.96 -1.46
C ASN A 81 24.43 3.09 -0.44
N VAL A 82 23.56 2.95 0.57
CA VAL A 82 23.52 3.88 1.71
C VAL A 82 24.84 3.83 2.47
N GLY A 83 25.43 2.64 2.68
CA GLY A 83 26.78 2.51 3.26
C GLY A 83 27.82 3.28 2.45
N LYS A 84 27.90 3.04 1.13
CA LYS A 84 28.84 3.73 0.22
C LYS A 84 28.63 5.24 0.12
N LEU A 85 27.38 5.72 0.20
CA LEU A 85 27.05 7.15 0.12
C LEU A 85 27.30 7.88 1.45
N THR A 86 27.34 7.16 2.58
CA THR A 86 27.57 7.73 3.92
C THR A 86 29.01 7.60 4.41
N GLU A 87 29.81 6.69 3.83
CA GLU A 87 31.25 6.61 4.08
C GLU A 87 31.98 7.88 3.60
N GLY A 88 32.85 8.42 4.46
CA GLY A 88 33.64 9.62 4.17
C GLY A 88 34.66 9.35 3.06
N GLY A 89 34.34 9.78 1.85
CA GLY A 89 35.18 9.60 0.65
C GLY A 89 34.72 10.46 -0.53
N ASP A 90 35.28 10.19 -1.71
CA ASP A 90 35.02 10.96 -2.92
C ASP A 90 33.59 10.69 -3.45
N LYS A 91 32.66 11.57 -3.05
CA LYS A 91 31.20 11.40 -3.26
C LYS A 91 30.83 11.17 -4.73
N LEU A 92 31.62 11.71 -5.66
CA LEU A 92 31.39 11.56 -7.10
C LEU A 92 31.66 10.14 -7.59
N LYS A 93 32.72 9.50 -7.05
CA LYS A 93 33.05 8.10 -7.35
C LYS A 93 32.01 7.15 -6.77
N ASN A 94 31.58 7.41 -5.53
CA ASN A 94 30.54 6.60 -4.87
C ASN A 94 29.19 6.74 -5.59
N PHE A 95 28.87 7.93 -6.09
CA PHE A 95 27.68 8.14 -6.93
C PHE A 95 27.78 7.41 -8.27
N ALA A 96 28.92 7.50 -8.97
CA ALA A 96 29.13 6.82 -10.25
C ALA A 96 29.06 5.28 -10.13
N GLU A 97 29.57 4.72 -9.03
CA GLU A 97 29.46 3.27 -8.74
C GLU A 97 28.04 2.83 -8.40
N THR A 98 27.20 3.74 -7.92
CA THR A 98 25.80 3.49 -7.55
C THR A 98 24.82 3.80 -8.70
N ALA A 99 25.28 4.52 -9.73
CA ALA A 99 24.47 4.93 -10.86
C ALA A 99 24.00 3.74 -11.69
N GLY A 100 22.68 3.63 -11.89
CA GLY A 100 22.02 2.51 -12.53
C GLY A 100 21.45 1.47 -11.57
N GLU A 101 21.65 1.63 -10.25
CA GLU A 101 20.96 0.84 -9.23
C GLU A 101 19.70 1.57 -8.73
N ASN A 102 18.60 0.82 -8.59
CA ASN A 102 17.37 1.34 -8.00
C ASN A 102 17.36 1.03 -6.50
N ASN A 103 17.33 2.06 -5.66
CA ASN A 103 17.27 1.91 -4.22
C ASN A 103 15.82 2.10 -3.75
N HIS A 104 15.29 1.08 -3.08
CA HIS A 104 13.92 1.03 -2.56
C HIS A 104 13.94 0.76 -1.06
N ALA A 105 13.29 1.63 -0.29
CA ALA A 105 12.99 1.44 1.11
C ALA A 105 11.51 1.69 1.36
N ARG A 106 10.89 0.84 2.19
CA ARG A 106 9.48 0.89 2.52
C ARG A 106 9.27 0.60 3.99
N ILE A 107 8.53 1.49 4.63
CA ILE A 107 8.09 1.35 6.02
C ILE A 107 6.57 1.33 6.00
N GLN A 108 5.98 0.26 6.48
CA GLN A 108 4.55 0.13 6.60
C GLN A 108 4.19 -0.13 8.04
N THR A 109 3.10 0.50 8.48
CA THR A 109 2.62 0.35 9.84
C THR A 109 1.11 0.25 9.84
N VAL A 110 0.60 -0.67 10.65
CA VAL A 110 -0.82 -0.77 10.95
C VAL A 110 -0.99 -0.44 12.42
N PHE A 111 -1.68 0.66 12.71
CA PHE A 111 -1.91 1.18 14.06
C PHE A 111 -3.12 2.11 14.08
N PRO A 112 -4.13 1.88 14.93
CA PRO A 112 -4.50 0.62 15.56
C PRO A 112 -5.29 -0.27 14.58
N ALA A 113 -5.30 -1.59 14.81
CA ALA A 113 -6.19 -2.52 14.10
C ALA A 113 -6.86 -3.55 15.01
N VAL A 114 -8.08 -3.91 14.66
CA VAL A 114 -8.91 -4.87 15.37
C VAL A 114 -9.50 -5.87 14.38
N TYR A 115 -9.41 -7.15 14.73
CA TYR A 115 -9.80 -8.26 13.88
C TYR A 115 -10.84 -9.13 14.61
N PHE A 116 -12.01 -9.28 13.99
CA PHE A 116 -13.11 -10.10 14.47
C PHE A 116 -13.34 -11.27 13.49
N PRO A 117 -12.80 -12.48 13.75
CA PRO A 117 -12.98 -13.63 12.85
C PRO A 117 -14.43 -14.15 12.82
N THR A 118 -15.22 -13.80 13.85
CA THR A 118 -16.66 -14.07 13.95
C THR A 118 -17.37 -12.82 14.44
N PHE A 119 -18.02 -12.09 13.53
CA PHE A 119 -18.72 -10.85 13.87
C PHE A 119 -20.24 -11.06 13.94
N PHE A 120 -20.94 -11.15 12.80
CA PHE A 120 -22.39 -11.40 12.78
C PHE A 120 -22.78 -12.89 12.85
N SER A 121 -21.87 -13.78 12.44
CA SER A 121 -22.08 -15.22 12.38
C SER A 121 -20.74 -15.96 12.43
N LYS A 122 -20.78 -17.28 12.67
CA LYS A 122 -19.60 -18.15 12.55
C LYS A 122 -18.97 -18.18 11.14
N ARG A 123 -19.65 -17.58 10.15
CA ARG A 123 -19.24 -17.53 8.75
C ARG A 123 -18.78 -16.16 8.30
N SER A 124 -18.80 -15.14 9.15
CA SER A 124 -18.50 -13.76 8.77
C SER A 124 -17.42 -13.16 9.65
N ALA A 125 -16.47 -12.47 9.05
CA ALA A 125 -15.43 -11.72 9.74
C ALA A 125 -15.49 -10.23 9.39
N LEU A 126 -15.05 -9.42 10.35
CA LEU A 126 -14.92 -7.97 10.21
C LEU A 126 -13.52 -7.57 10.69
N GLN A 127 -12.89 -6.62 10.01
CA GLN A 127 -11.61 -6.05 10.42
C GLN A 127 -11.66 -4.54 10.20
N LEU A 128 -11.12 -3.81 11.16
CA LEU A 128 -10.98 -2.36 11.09
C LEU A 128 -9.52 -2.05 11.43
N GLY A 129 -8.87 -1.24 10.61
CA GLY A 129 -7.50 -0.83 10.87
C GLY A 129 -7.24 0.56 10.36
N PHE A 130 -6.30 1.26 10.97
CA PHE A 130 -5.69 2.46 10.41
C PHE A 130 -4.30 2.08 9.91
N ILE A 131 -4.04 2.37 8.65
CA ILE A 131 -2.83 1.94 7.96
C ILE A 131 -2.06 3.16 7.51
N THR A 132 -0.75 3.11 7.72
CA THR A 132 0.21 4.09 7.23
C THR A 132 1.28 3.37 6.43
N SER A 133 1.62 3.87 5.25
CA SER A 133 2.66 3.33 4.37
C SER A 133 3.54 4.47 3.88
N SER A 134 4.80 4.46 4.29
CA SER A 134 5.83 5.36 3.81
C SER A 134 6.77 4.60 2.88
N GLN A 135 6.87 5.02 1.64
CA GLN A 135 7.75 4.46 0.63
C GLN A 135 8.72 5.53 0.16
N VAL A 136 9.99 5.19 0.07
CA VAL A 136 11.04 6.05 -0.49
C VAL A 136 11.75 5.25 -1.57
N ASP A 137 11.64 5.73 -2.80
CA ASP A 137 12.37 5.26 -3.95
C ASP A 137 13.42 6.29 -4.35
N LEU A 138 14.62 5.83 -4.63
CA LEU A 138 15.71 6.61 -5.19
C LEU A 138 16.15 5.93 -6.49
N ASP A 139 15.67 6.46 -7.61
CA ASP A 139 16.12 6.04 -8.93
C ASP A 139 17.35 6.86 -9.31
N LEU A 140 18.51 6.20 -9.32
CA LEU A 140 19.79 6.79 -9.72
C LEU A 140 20.03 6.46 -11.18
N ARG A 141 19.66 7.37 -12.07
CA ARG A 141 19.76 7.12 -13.51
C ARG A 141 21.18 7.36 -14.01
N LYS A 142 21.58 6.58 -15.02
CA LYS A 142 22.90 6.70 -15.67
C LYS A 142 23.14 8.05 -16.37
N ASN A 143 22.10 8.84 -16.58
CA ASN A 143 22.21 10.20 -17.11
C ASN A 143 22.47 11.26 -16.02
N PHE A 144 22.82 10.84 -14.79
CA PHE A 144 23.05 11.73 -13.65
C PHE A 144 21.79 12.53 -13.25
N ASN A 145 20.61 11.95 -13.46
CA ASN A 145 19.38 12.43 -12.82
C ASN A 145 19.10 11.59 -11.57
N VAL A 146 18.69 12.27 -10.50
CA VAL A 146 18.22 11.63 -9.27
C VAL A 146 16.74 11.95 -9.16
N ASP A 147 15.92 10.91 -9.19
CA ASP A 147 14.47 11.03 -9.04
C ASP A 147 14.06 10.43 -7.67
N PRO A 148 14.23 11.20 -6.58
CA PRO A 148 13.77 10.78 -5.27
C PRO A 148 12.25 10.92 -5.19
N VAL A 149 11.58 9.80 -4.95
CA VAL A 149 10.13 9.76 -4.76
C VAL A 149 9.84 9.25 -3.36
N ALA A 150 9.36 10.14 -2.49
CA ALA A 150 8.80 9.77 -1.21
C ALA A 150 7.28 9.84 -1.29
N VAL A 151 6.61 8.76 -0.88
CA VAL A 151 5.14 8.66 -0.81
C VAL A 151 4.76 8.21 0.58
N VAL A 152 3.87 8.96 1.24
CA VAL A 152 3.27 8.60 2.52
C VAL A 152 1.77 8.50 2.33
N ASP A 153 1.23 7.31 2.49
CA ASP A 153 -0.20 7.04 2.54
C ASP A 153 -0.64 6.80 3.98
N ALA A 154 -1.77 7.37 4.41
CA ALA A 154 -2.34 7.14 5.72
C ALA A 154 -3.87 7.13 5.68
N GLY A 155 -4.51 6.17 6.33
CA GLY A 155 -5.94 6.20 6.51
C GLY A 155 -6.59 4.88 6.96
N PRO A 156 -7.89 4.92 7.27
CA PRO A 156 -8.63 3.75 7.71
C PRO A 156 -8.94 2.77 6.57
N ALA A 157 -9.00 1.50 6.93
CA ALA A 157 -9.55 0.43 6.11
C ALA A 157 -10.55 -0.42 6.90
N LEU A 158 -11.57 -0.88 6.19
CA LEU A 158 -12.63 -1.73 6.71
C LEU A 158 -12.76 -2.96 5.81
N THR A 159 -12.46 -4.14 6.34
CA THR A 159 -12.60 -5.40 5.63
C THR A 159 -13.76 -6.21 6.18
N TYR A 160 -14.60 -6.73 5.30
CA TYR A 160 -15.63 -7.70 5.62
C TYR A 160 -15.47 -8.94 4.75
N ALA A 161 -15.57 -10.12 5.35
CA ALA A 161 -15.56 -11.37 4.61
C ALA A 161 -16.63 -12.33 5.10
N ARG A 162 -17.08 -13.20 4.19
CA ARG A 162 -18.09 -14.20 4.48
C ARG A 162 -17.81 -15.51 3.74
N ARG A 163 -17.87 -16.61 4.49
CA ARG A 163 -17.90 -17.97 3.95
C ARG A 163 -19.27 -18.25 3.33
N VAL A 164 -19.24 -18.75 2.11
CA VAL A 164 -20.35 -19.07 1.23
C VAL A 164 -20.18 -20.53 0.76
N ILE A 165 -21.27 -21.20 0.38
CA ILE A 165 -21.25 -22.58 -0.13
C ILE A 165 -20.50 -23.56 0.80
N GLN A 166 -21.16 -24.04 1.86
CA GLN A 166 -20.63 -25.06 2.78
C GLN A 166 -19.20 -24.77 3.29
N ASP A 167 -18.87 -23.50 3.53
CA ASP A 167 -17.57 -23.07 4.02
C ASP A 167 -16.39 -23.35 3.05
N ARG A 168 -16.69 -23.59 1.76
CA ARG A 168 -15.71 -23.84 0.70
C ARG A 168 -15.34 -22.59 -0.08
N LEU A 169 -16.30 -21.72 -0.37
CA LEU A 169 -16.07 -20.45 -1.03
C LEU A 169 -16.05 -19.36 0.02
N THR A 170 -15.13 -18.43 -0.03
CA THR A 170 -15.16 -17.23 0.81
C THR A 170 -15.09 -16.03 -0.09
N VAL A 171 -15.93 -15.04 0.19
CA VAL A 171 -15.93 -13.75 -0.49
C VAL A 171 -15.58 -12.68 0.52
N GLY A 172 -14.84 -11.65 0.10
CA GLY A 172 -14.53 -10.52 0.95
C GLY A 172 -14.42 -9.23 0.15
N ALA A 173 -14.58 -8.14 0.87
CA ALA A 173 -14.37 -6.80 0.36
C ALA A 173 -13.62 -5.96 1.39
N THR A 174 -12.71 -5.09 0.94
CA THR A 174 -12.14 -4.03 1.76
C THR A 174 -12.55 -2.68 1.17
N ALA A 175 -12.87 -1.73 2.03
CA ALA A 175 -12.97 -0.33 1.69
C ALA A 175 -11.80 0.42 2.31
N HIS A 176 -11.15 1.28 1.53
CA HIS A 176 -10.03 2.12 1.96
C HIS A 176 -10.39 3.59 1.79
N TYR A 177 -10.00 4.39 2.76
CA TYR A 177 -9.85 5.83 2.58
C TYR A 177 -8.41 6.16 2.92
N MET A 178 -7.63 6.68 1.96
CA MET A 178 -6.23 7.01 2.19
C MET A 178 -5.95 8.46 1.79
N TYR A 179 -5.29 9.17 2.69
CA TYR A 179 -4.63 10.43 2.42
C TYR A 179 -3.19 10.17 2.00
N ARG A 180 -2.76 10.75 0.88
CA ARG A 180 -1.41 10.66 0.33
C ARG A 180 -0.73 12.01 0.40
N VAL A 181 0.53 11.99 0.80
CA VAL A 181 1.51 13.05 0.56
C VAL A 181 2.63 12.44 -0.26
N ALA A 182 2.94 13.02 -1.41
CA ALA A 182 3.97 12.51 -2.32
C ALA A 182 4.88 13.65 -2.77
N THR A 183 6.18 13.44 -2.74
CA THR A 183 7.16 14.41 -3.24
C THR A 183 7.47 14.13 -4.70
N ASN A 184 7.34 15.12 -5.58
CA ASN A 184 7.67 15.00 -7.00
C ASN A 184 8.75 15.99 -7.44
N ASN A 185 9.94 15.90 -6.85
CA ASN A 185 11.05 16.72 -7.28
C ASN A 185 12.14 15.85 -7.89
N SER A 186 12.26 15.89 -9.22
CA SER A 186 13.46 15.45 -9.92
C SER A 186 14.58 16.46 -9.70
N TYR A 187 15.72 16.03 -9.18
CA TYR A 187 16.89 16.89 -9.01
C TYR A 187 17.99 16.47 -9.98
N SER A 188 18.69 17.45 -10.55
CA SER A 188 19.94 17.14 -11.23
C SER A 188 20.99 16.73 -10.20
N THR A 189 21.94 15.87 -10.59
CA THR A 189 23.07 15.53 -9.70
C THR A 189 23.86 16.77 -9.26
N ILE A 190 23.86 17.84 -10.06
CA ILE A 190 24.49 19.13 -9.72
C ILE A 190 23.78 19.80 -8.54
N ASP A 191 22.44 19.77 -8.51
CA ASP A 191 21.67 20.32 -7.39
C ASP A 191 21.93 19.55 -6.08
N TYR A 192 22.03 18.22 -6.15
CA TYR A 192 22.36 17.37 -5.01
C TYR A 192 23.78 17.64 -4.47
N ILE A 193 24.77 17.74 -5.37
CA ILE A 193 26.17 18.03 -5.00
C ILE A 193 26.33 19.45 -4.47
N SER A 194 25.56 20.42 -5.00
CA SER A 194 25.58 21.81 -4.54
C SER A 194 24.99 22.02 -3.15
N GLY A 195 24.47 20.96 -2.52
CA GLY A 195 23.93 21.00 -1.17
C GLY A 195 22.54 21.63 -1.08
N LYS A 196 21.80 21.75 -2.20
CA LYS A 196 20.39 22.11 -2.15
C LYS A 196 19.66 21.07 -1.30
N LYS A 197 19.11 21.54 -0.18
CA LYS A 197 18.38 20.67 0.74
C LYS A 197 17.05 20.29 0.12
N PHE A 198 16.67 19.03 0.36
CA PHE A 198 15.32 18.55 0.11
C PHE A 198 14.35 19.41 0.92
N SER A 199 13.46 20.13 0.24
CA SER A 199 12.40 20.89 0.91
C SER A 199 11.07 20.19 0.62
N LEU A 200 10.45 19.66 1.68
CA LEU A 200 9.09 19.12 1.62
C LEU A 200 8.06 20.22 1.30
N ASP A 201 8.35 21.47 1.67
CA ASP A 201 7.42 22.60 1.60
C ASP A 201 7.05 23.02 0.16
N ASN A 202 7.89 22.70 -0.83
CA ASN A 202 7.68 23.10 -2.23
C ASN A 202 7.49 21.92 -3.20
N ALA A 203 7.52 20.68 -2.68
CA ALA A 203 7.63 19.45 -3.47
C ALA A 203 6.46 18.48 -3.33
N ALA A 204 5.63 18.69 -2.29
CA ALA A 204 4.66 17.73 -1.84
C ALA A 204 3.30 17.96 -2.52
N GLY A 205 2.92 17.08 -3.44
CA GLY A 205 1.53 16.92 -3.84
C GLY A 205 0.79 16.13 -2.77
N GLU A 206 -0.40 16.58 -2.40
CA GLU A 206 -1.28 15.86 -1.48
C GLU A 206 -2.63 15.56 -2.11
N GLY A 207 -3.28 14.52 -1.61
CA GLY A 207 -4.62 14.15 -2.06
C GLY A 207 -5.21 13.02 -1.24
N SER A 208 -6.52 12.86 -1.30
CA SER A 208 -7.21 11.72 -0.68
C SER A 208 -7.84 10.86 -1.76
N HIS A 209 -7.94 9.55 -1.52
CA HIS A 209 -8.74 8.67 -2.37
C HIS A 209 -9.55 7.70 -1.53
N PHE A 210 -10.64 7.24 -2.12
CA PHE A 210 -11.45 6.16 -1.60
C PHE A 210 -11.43 5.03 -2.61
N ASP A 211 -11.10 3.81 -2.17
CA ASP A 211 -11.04 2.63 -3.05
C ASP A 211 -11.67 1.38 -2.41
N PHE A 212 -11.84 0.36 -3.24
CA PHE A 212 -12.38 -0.93 -2.86
C PHE A 212 -11.53 -2.07 -3.43
N ASP A 213 -11.36 -3.09 -2.60
CA ASP A 213 -10.76 -4.36 -2.97
C ASP A 213 -11.81 -5.46 -2.85
N LEU A 214 -11.80 -6.41 -3.78
CA LEU A 214 -12.67 -7.60 -3.77
C LEU A 214 -11.83 -8.86 -3.83
N GLY A 215 -12.19 -9.83 -3.00
CA GLY A 215 -11.42 -11.05 -2.83
C GLY A 215 -12.31 -12.28 -2.82
N LEU A 216 -11.76 -13.39 -3.30
CA LEU A 216 -12.37 -14.71 -3.32
C LEU A 216 -11.32 -15.75 -2.90
N THR A 217 -11.73 -16.74 -2.10
CA THR A 217 -10.96 -17.97 -1.88
C THR A 217 -11.84 -19.20 -2.03
N HIS A 218 -11.32 -20.27 -2.61
CA HIS A 218 -12.04 -21.52 -2.83
C HIS A 218 -11.21 -22.72 -2.38
N LYS A 219 -11.69 -23.42 -1.36
CA LYS A 219 -11.15 -24.69 -0.87
C LYS A 219 -11.62 -25.82 -1.79
N ILE A 220 -10.70 -26.38 -2.57
CA ILE A 220 -10.98 -27.45 -3.52
C ILE A 220 -11.24 -28.74 -2.74
N ALA A 221 -12.36 -29.40 -3.03
CA ALA A 221 -12.79 -30.59 -2.30
C ALA A 221 -11.90 -31.83 -2.53
N TRP A 222 -11.11 -31.82 -3.61
CA TRP A 222 -10.17 -32.88 -3.95
C TRP A 222 -8.93 -32.81 -3.04
N LYS A 223 -8.65 -33.93 -2.35
CA LYS A 223 -7.55 -34.05 -1.37
C LYS A 223 -6.68 -35.27 -1.68
N PRO A 224 -5.92 -35.26 -2.77
CA PRO A 224 -4.96 -36.34 -3.03
C PRO A 224 -3.95 -36.36 -1.88
N GLN A 225 -3.72 -37.53 -1.28
CA GLN A 225 -2.69 -37.72 -0.24
C GLN A 225 -2.78 -36.74 0.95
N ASN A 226 -4.00 -36.37 1.38
CA ASN A 226 -4.25 -35.39 2.45
C ASN A 226 -3.84 -33.94 2.16
N TRP A 227 -3.59 -33.59 0.90
CA TRP A 227 -3.28 -32.22 0.53
C TRP A 227 -4.51 -31.32 0.70
N LYS A 228 -4.26 -30.07 1.08
CA LYS A 228 -5.29 -29.01 1.12
C LYS A 228 -5.01 -28.07 -0.04
N LEU A 229 -5.87 -28.12 -1.05
CA LEU A 229 -5.77 -27.25 -2.21
C LEU A 229 -6.74 -26.08 -2.06
N GLU A 230 -6.22 -24.87 -2.27
CA GLU A 230 -6.99 -23.63 -2.22
C GLU A 230 -6.59 -22.76 -3.41
N SER A 231 -7.58 -22.15 -4.05
CA SER A 231 -7.36 -21.08 -5.03
C SER A 231 -7.83 -19.75 -4.48
N ALA A 232 -7.17 -18.68 -4.90
CA ALA A 232 -7.48 -17.32 -4.50
C ALA A 232 -7.54 -16.42 -5.73
N PHE A 233 -8.44 -15.45 -5.70
CA PHE A 233 -8.58 -14.41 -6.70
C PHE A 233 -8.85 -13.09 -5.99
N THR A 234 -8.22 -12.01 -6.45
CA THR A 234 -8.43 -10.68 -5.89
C THR A 234 -8.39 -9.63 -6.98
N VAL A 235 -9.19 -8.58 -6.82
CA VAL A 235 -9.17 -7.37 -7.63
C VAL A 235 -9.00 -6.22 -6.65
N ASN A 236 -7.85 -5.56 -6.71
CA ASN A 236 -7.52 -4.47 -5.82
C ASN A 236 -7.57 -3.14 -6.57
N ASN A 237 -7.85 -2.07 -5.86
CA ASN A 237 -7.97 -0.70 -6.38
C ASN A 237 -9.00 -0.58 -7.52
N ILE A 238 -10.23 -1.03 -7.30
CA ILE A 238 -11.30 -1.05 -8.31
C ILE A 238 -11.58 0.35 -8.91
N ARG A 239 -11.40 1.42 -8.12
CA ARG A 239 -11.57 2.81 -8.59
C ARG A 239 -10.33 3.36 -9.29
N GLY A 240 -9.26 2.58 -9.38
CA GLY A 240 -8.03 2.94 -10.07
C GLY A 240 -7.16 3.93 -9.30
N GLY A 241 -7.36 4.07 -7.99
CA GLY A 241 -6.47 4.87 -7.13
C GLY A 241 -6.33 6.35 -7.52
N LYS A 242 -7.30 6.94 -8.22
CA LYS A 242 -7.28 8.38 -8.50
C LYS A 242 -7.46 9.12 -7.18
N TYR A 243 -6.44 9.88 -6.81
CA TYR A 243 -6.53 10.85 -5.73
C TYR A 243 -7.36 12.03 -6.20
N ASP A 244 -8.10 12.65 -5.29
CA ASP A 244 -8.69 13.98 -5.47
C ASP A 244 -7.79 14.97 -4.71
N GLY A 245 -7.34 16.02 -5.40
CA GLY A 245 -6.51 17.07 -4.79
C GLY A 245 -7.34 17.89 -3.81
N ASN A 246 -6.80 18.14 -2.61
CA ASN A 246 -7.43 19.01 -1.61
C ASN A 246 -6.79 20.40 -1.52
N THR A 247 -5.76 20.68 -2.32
CA THR A 247 -5.19 22.02 -2.42
C THR A 247 -6.11 22.91 -3.27
N PRO A 248 -6.78 23.92 -2.69
CA PRO A 248 -7.34 24.99 -3.51
C PRO A 248 -6.17 25.65 -4.24
N ASP A 249 -6.37 26.05 -5.49
CA ASP A 249 -5.38 26.78 -6.30
C ASP A 249 -4.79 27.97 -5.51
N LEU A 250 -3.66 27.73 -4.82
CA LEU A 250 -2.86 28.76 -4.15
C LEU A 250 -1.78 29.31 -5.09
N LEU A 251 -1.81 28.95 -6.37
CA LEU A 251 -0.87 29.40 -7.40
C LEU A 251 -1.45 30.43 -8.38
N ASP A 252 -2.68 30.91 -8.18
CA ASP A 252 -3.25 32.06 -8.90
C ASP A 252 -3.14 33.38 -8.10
N LYS A 253 -1.98 33.63 -7.48
CA LYS A 253 -1.60 34.96 -6.95
C LYS A 253 -0.17 35.33 -7.31
#